data_AF-A0A0W8DGW4-F1
#
_entry.id   AF-A0A0W8DGW4-F1
#
_cell.length_a   1.000
_cell.length_b   1.000
_cell.length_c   1.000
_cell.angle_alpha   90.00
_cell.angle_beta   90.00
_cell.angle_gamma   90.00
#
_symmetry.space_group_name_H-M   'P 1'
#
loop_
_entity.id
_entity.type
_entity.pdbx_description
1 polymer ?
#
loop_
_entity_poly.entity_id
_entity_poly.type
_entity_poly.pdbx_seq_one_letter_code
_entity_poly.pdbx_strand_id
1 'polypeptide(L)'
;MARALPKSNGELSAPSAFDCAKLGLLPELQELVQQDFDVNAYDETSNATLLHHAAISGKMGVMEAKVNVDALGGEMNTTPLFWAASHNQIYAVELLLRHGADPNFRDELGFTPFLVAIQRCFPITAAYLVAKGSDINQRMQVMNNIPMAVRMLLDVRAETTIVNKEGLTALGIARVRLRPDSTVRHLLTEDEQLQNLARITSIPRGSYGDKRKAASLMFGVNVASIVYLVGSFPRFCGYCSTTFCAITAVSCTMIGVTLFKTATSDPGEVFTSYDEKLHNIRYLVESKLPSATKLCLTCLHKRPLRGKHCAETNSCIAKFDHYCPFVVNAIGVRNHAAFLGFLFSAVLSISLELIACWRFARAQPKLVADFTVHWQYWKWNTSLWAFLSGENVAAVGTPGLFDWIWSVAHFQPFLFCVMLLDVVQIAWIAYMLFFHVYLMCAALTTNEVVKNENLDRAYSRGVVNNIVDFLGLPGQRPVDWRRIYNLEEFKNQIALSSGPMRKDL
;
A
#
# COMPACT_ATOMS: atom_id res chain seq x y z
N MET A 1 -1.86 -5.97 35.94
CA MET A 1 -2.89 -6.10 36.98
C MET A 1 -3.73 -7.32 36.67
N ALA A 2 -3.51 -8.41 37.39
CA ALA A 2 -4.29 -9.64 37.26
C ALA A 2 -5.73 -9.37 37.74
N ARG A 3 -6.71 -9.65 36.88
CA ARG A 3 -8.13 -9.55 37.24
C ARG A 3 -8.50 -10.83 37.98
N ALA A 4 -8.62 -10.75 39.30
CA ALA A 4 -9.05 -11.86 40.13
C ALA A 4 -10.47 -12.32 39.72
N LEU A 5 -10.61 -13.62 39.46
CA LEU A 5 -11.90 -14.26 39.25
C LEU A 5 -12.70 -14.30 40.57
N PRO A 6 -14.03 -14.15 40.54
CA PRO A 6 -14.85 -14.21 41.74
C PRO A 6 -14.85 -15.63 42.32
N LYS A 7 -14.62 -15.74 43.64
CA LYS A 7 -14.71 -17.01 44.38
C LYS A 7 -16.18 -17.35 44.62
N SER A 8 -16.69 -18.39 43.97
CA SER A 8 -17.96 -19.04 44.33
C SER A 8 -17.68 -20.18 45.32
N ASN A 9 -18.36 -20.15 46.46
CA ASN A 9 -18.28 -21.14 47.54
C ASN A 9 -19.00 -22.46 47.18
N GLY A 10 -18.37 -23.26 46.31
CA GLY A 10 -18.61 -24.70 46.21
C GLY A 10 -17.24 -25.37 46.18
N GLU A 11 -17.09 -26.57 46.74
CA GLU A 11 -15.87 -27.37 46.59
C GLU A 11 -15.53 -27.44 45.09
N LEU A 12 -14.46 -26.76 44.65
CA LEU A 12 -14.01 -26.85 43.27
C LEU A 12 -13.45 -28.26 43.11
N SER A 13 -14.25 -29.16 42.53
CA SER A 13 -13.74 -30.40 41.95
C SER A 13 -12.55 -30.07 41.06
N ALA A 14 -11.48 -30.86 41.13
CA ALA A 14 -10.34 -30.71 40.23
C ALA A 14 -10.84 -30.62 38.77
N PRO A 15 -10.27 -29.70 37.96
CA PRO A 15 -10.70 -29.53 36.56
C PRO A 15 -10.54 -30.86 35.81
N SER A 16 -11.56 -31.25 35.06
CA SER A 16 -11.51 -32.46 34.25
C SER A 16 -10.48 -32.33 33.13
N ALA A 17 -10.06 -33.44 32.52
CA ALA A 17 -9.18 -33.40 31.34
C ALA A 17 -9.78 -32.54 30.20
N PHE A 18 -11.10 -32.57 30.02
CA PHE A 18 -11.82 -31.76 29.04
C PHE A 18 -11.78 -30.26 29.38
N ASP A 19 -11.91 -29.89 30.66
CA ASP A 19 -11.74 -28.50 31.12
C ASP A 19 -10.33 -28.00 30.89
N CYS A 20 -9.32 -28.82 31.21
CA CYS A 20 -7.92 -28.51 30.96
C CYS A 20 -7.64 -28.29 29.46
N ALA A 21 -8.18 -29.14 28.58
CA ALA A 21 -8.06 -29.00 27.12
C ALA A 21 -8.75 -27.72 26.60
N LYS A 22 -9.96 -27.43 27.09
CA LYS A 22 -10.75 -26.25 26.71
C LYS A 22 -10.12 -24.94 27.18
N LEU A 23 -9.52 -24.93 28.37
CA LEU A 23 -8.86 -23.76 28.96
C LEU A 23 -7.40 -23.62 28.53
N GLY A 24 -6.80 -24.65 27.94
CA GLY A 24 -5.42 -24.65 27.46
C GLY A 24 -4.38 -24.86 28.56
N LEU A 25 -4.74 -25.54 29.65
CA LEU A 25 -3.87 -25.92 30.76
C LEU A 25 -3.00 -27.12 30.37
N LEU A 26 -1.97 -26.87 29.55
CA LEU A 26 -1.13 -27.91 28.96
C LEU A 26 -0.41 -28.82 29.98
N PRO A 27 0.23 -28.30 31.05
CA PRO A 27 0.93 -29.15 32.02
C PRO A 27 0.00 -30.14 32.73
N GLU A 28 -1.15 -29.65 33.22
CA GLU A 28 -2.15 -30.45 33.92
C GLU A 28 -2.79 -31.48 32.97
N LEU A 29 -3.03 -31.08 31.71
CA LEU A 29 -3.53 -31.99 30.69
C LEU A 29 -2.53 -33.10 30.35
N GLN A 30 -1.24 -32.79 30.26
CA GLN A 30 -0.19 -33.79 30.01
C GLN A 30 -0.06 -34.79 31.15
N GLU A 31 -0.17 -34.32 32.39
CA GLU A 31 -0.15 -35.20 33.57
C GLU A 31 -1.35 -36.16 33.57
N LEU A 32 -2.56 -35.65 33.30
CA LEU A 32 -3.78 -36.47 33.23
C LEU A 32 -3.73 -37.49 32.07
N VAL A 33 -3.18 -37.10 30.91
CA VAL A 33 -3.01 -38.03 29.76
C VAL A 33 -1.99 -39.14 30.06
N GLN A 34 -0.98 -38.88 30.90
CA GLN A 34 -0.02 -39.91 31.32
C GLN A 34 -0.61 -40.91 32.33
N GLN A 35 -1.72 -40.58 32.99
CA GLN A 35 -2.41 -41.42 33.97
C GLN A 35 -3.47 -42.35 33.35
N ASP A 36 -3.19 -42.90 32.16
CA ASP A 36 -4.05 -43.86 31.44
C ASP A 36 -5.44 -43.31 31.02
N PHE A 37 -5.55 -41.99 30.85
CA PHE A 37 -6.78 -41.36 30.33
C PHE A 37 -6.99 -41.70 28.85
N ASP A 38 -8.19 -42.19 28.51
CA ASP A 38 -8.57 -42.41 27.11
C ASP A 38 -8.76 -41.07 26.38
N VAL A 39 -7.76 -40.68 25.59
CA VAL A 39 -7.74 -39.45 24.79
C VAL A 39 -8.87 -39.36 23.75
N ASN A 40 -9.53 -40.47 23.41
CA ASN A 40 -10.67 -40.51 22.49
C ASN A 40 -12.01 -40.58 23.23
N ALA A 41 -12.02 -40.51 24.56
CA ALA A 41 -13.24 -40.43 25.35
C ALA A 41 -14.06 -39.19 24.98
N TYR A 42 -15.37 -39.34 25.09
CA TYR A 42 -16.34 -38.28 24.89
C TYR A 42 -16.67 -37.61 26.22
N ASP A 43 -16.68 -36.29 26.22
CA ASP A 43 -17.27 -35.50 27.29
C ASP A 43 -18.77 -35.73 27.31
N GLU A 44 -19.30 -36.28 28.42
CA GLU A 44 -20.73 -36.56 28.60
C GLU A 44 -21.59 -35.30 28.46
N THR A 45 -21.04 -34.11 28.77
CA THR A 45 -21.81 -32.87 28.76
C THR A 45 -21.95 -32.26 27.37
N SER A 46 -20.87 -32.27 26.58
CA SER A 46 -20.86 -31.65 25.24
C SER A 46 -20.89 -32.67 24.10
N ASN A 47 -20.87 -33.96 24.42
CA ASN A 47 -20.74 -35.06 23.47
C ASN A 47 -19.57 -34.86 22.48
N ALA A 48 -18.43 -34.38 22.98
CA ALA A 48 -17.27 -34.03 22.18
C ALA A 48 -15.99 -34.66 22.73
N THR A 49 -15.04 -34.97 21.85
CA THR A 49 -13.77 -35.59 22.28
C THR A 49 -12.81 -34.55 22.86
N LEU A 50 -11.77 -35.01 23.58
CA LEU A 50 -10.70 -34.17 24.10
C LEU A 50 -10.06 -33.27 23.01
N LEU A 51 -9.98 -33.79 21.79
CA LEU A 51 -9.43 -33.09 20.63
C LEU A 51 -10.31 -31.89 20.19
N HIS A 52 -11.63 -31.96 20.34
CA HIS A 52 -12.54 -30.84 20.06
C HIS A 52 -12.29 -29.67 21.03
N HIS A 53 -12.13 -29.97 22.32
CA HIS A 53 -11.84 -28.95 23.33
C HIS A 53 -10.45 -28.32 23.12
N ALA A 54 -9.45 -29.13 22.79
CA ALA A 54 -8.12 -28.64 22.43
C ALA A 54 -8.14 -27.75 21.17
N ALA A 55 -9.00 -28.06 20.19
CA ALA A 55 -9.18 -27.26 18.99
C ALA A 55 -9.74 -25.84 19.25
N ILE A 56 -10.52 -25.65 20.32
CA ILE A 56 -11.03 -24.32 20.74
C ILE A 56 -9.90 -23.46 21.30
N SER A 57 -9.06 -24.02 22.17
CA SER A 57 -7.98 -23.29 22.84
C SER A 57 -6.74 -23.11 21.95
N GLY A 58 -6.65 -23.86 20.85
CA GLY A 58 -5.48 -23.93 19.99
C GLY A 58 -4.31 -24.70 20.60
N LYS A 59 -4.51 -25.30 21.79
CA LYS A 59 -3.49 -26.03 22.56
C LYS A 59 -3.56 -27.51 22.25
N MET A 60 -3.03 -27.87 21.08
CA MET A 60 -3.12 -29.22 20.52
C MET A 60 -2.12 -30.22 21.10
N GLY A 61 -1.68 -30.07 22.36
CA GLY A 61 -0.70 -30.99 22.98
C GLY A 61 -1.18 -32.45 23.04
N VAL A 62 -2.50 -32.66 23.05
CA VAL A 62 -3.15 -33.98 23.00
C VAL A 62 -2.89 -34.76 21.70
N MET A 63 -2.45 -34.10 20.63
CA MET A 63 -2.16 -34.74 19.35
C MET A 63 -0.86 -35.56 19.34
N GLU A 64 -0.04 -35.47 20.39
CA GLU A 64 1.11 -36.34 20.57
C GLU A 64 0.71 -37.80 20.85
N ALA A 65 -0.55 -38.03 21.27
CA ALA A 65 -1.14 -39.35 21.46
C ALA A 65 -1.89 -39.86 20.21
N LYS A 66 -2.24 -41.15 20.18
CA LYS A 66 -3.02 -41.77 19.09
C LYS A 66 -4.50 -41.34 19.15
N VAL A 67 -4.79 -40.20 18.53
CA VAL A 67 -6.14 -39.60 18.49
C VAL A 67 -6.86 -39.83 17.17
N ASN A 68 -8.18 -39.98 17.22
CA ASN A 68 -9.04 -39.93 16.03
C ASN A 68 -9.25 -38.46 15.61
N VAL A 69 -8.55 -38.04 14.55
CA VAL A 69 -8.48 -36.65 14.10
C VAL A 69 -9.83 -36.14 13.56
N ASP A 70 -10.62 -37.01 12.93
CA ASP A 70 -11.95 -36.72 12.38
C ASP A 70 -13.07 -37.31 13.24
N ALA A 71 -12.83 -37.46 14.55
CA ALA A 71 -13.88 -37.83 15.49
C ALA A 71 -15.05 -36.85 15.36
N LEU A 72 -16.28 -37.36 15.36
CA LEU A 72 -17.46 -36.51 15.29
C LEU A 72 -17.97 -36.24 16.70
N GLY A 73 -18.22 -34.97 17.00
CA GLY A 73 -18.68 -34.55 18.32
C GLY A 73 -19.41 -33.20 18.31
N GLY A 74 -20.01 -32.90 19.45
CA GLY A 74 -20.88 -31.74 19.63
C GLY A 74 -22.30 -31.96 19.11
N GLU A 75 -23.16 -30.97 19.34
CA GLU A 75 -24.57 -30.99 18.91
C GLU A 75 -24.75 -31.11 17.39
N MET A 76 -23.77 -30.66 16.61
CA MET A 76 -23.81 -30.63 15.14
C MET A 76 -23.03 -31.80 14.49
N ASN A 77 -22.56 -32.77 15.28
CA ASN A 77 -21.79 -33.92 14.83
C ASN A 77 -20.60 -33.55 13.91
N THR A 78 -19.81 -32.58 14.35
CA THR A 78 -18.73 -31.94 13.57
C THR A 78 -17.36 -32.46 13.95
N THR A 79 -16.33 -32.16 13.15
CA THR A 79 -14.93 -32.53 13.44
C THR A 79 -14.20 -31.49 14.30
N PRO A 80 -13.09 -31.86 14.97
CA PRO A 80 -12.19 -30.91 15.63
C PRO A 80 -11.67 -29.82 14.69
N LEU A 81 -11.46 -30.14 13.40
CA LEU A 81 -11.04 -29.16 12.40
C LEU A 81 -12.11 -28.07 12.18
N PHE A 82 -13.39 -28.44 12.18
CA PHE A 82 -14.49 -27.49 12.12
C PHE A 82 -14.48 -26.54 13.31
N TRP A 83 -14.20 -27.05 14.51
CA TRP A 83 -14.12 -26.26 15.75
C TRP A 83 -12.92 -25.31 15.73
N ALA A 84 -11.74 -25.77 15.29
CA ALA A 84 -10.56 -24.93 15.14
C ALA A 84 -10.81 -23.79 14.13
N ALA A 85 -11.44 -24.10 12.99
CA ALA A 85 -11.78 -23.11 11.97
C ALA A 85 -12.80 -22.08 12.48
N SER A 86 -13.81 -22.53 13.24
CA SER A 86 -14.83 -21.65 13.80
C SER A 86 -14.32 -20.77 14.95
N HIS A 87 -13.16 -21.07 15.55
CA HIS A 87 -12.55 -20.26 16.62
C HIS A 87 -11.30 -19.49 16.16
N ASN A 88 -11.02 -19.44 14.85
CA ASN A 88 -9.84 -18.79 14.27
C ASN A 88 -8.50 -19.32 14.82
N GLN A 89 -8.45 -20.59 15.20
CA GLN A 89 -7.24 -21.22 15.73
C GLN A 89 -6.38 -21.77 14.60
N ILE A 90 -5.71 -20.87 13.87
CA ILE A 90 -4.96 -21.21 12.66
C ILE A 90 -3.90 -22.31 12.89
N TYR A 91 -3.23 -22.33 14.04
CA TYR A 91 -2.24 -23.35 14.37
C TYR A 91 -2.87 -24.72 14.66
N ALA A 92 -4.08 -24.75 15.22
CA ALA A 92 -4.82 -26.00 15.38
C ALA A 92 -5.32 -26.52 14.03
N VAL A 93 -5.81 -25.63 13.16
CA VAL A 93 -6.17 -25.96 11.78
C VAL A 93 -4.97 -26.54 11.02
N GLU A 94 -3.81 -25.89 11.11
CA GLU A 94 -2.55 -26.38 10.53
C GLU A 94 -2.20 -27.79 11.01
N LEU A 95 -2.23 -28.00 12.33
CA LEU A 95 -1.79 -29.26 12.92
C LEU A 95 -2.77 -30.41 12.61
N LEU A 96 -4.08 -30.16 12.72
CA LEU A 96 -5.11 -31.16 12.37
C LEU A 96 -4.99 -31.60 10.91
N LEU A 97 -4.81 -30.67 9.98
CA LEU A 97 -4.62 -30.99 8.55
C LEU A 97 -3.31 -31.75 8.29
N ARG A 98 -2.23 -31.43 9.01
CA ARG A 98 -0.97 -32.20 8.93
C ARG A 98 -1.14 -33.65 9.39
N HIS A 99 -2.03 -33.91 10.34
CA HIS A 99 -2.35 -35.25 10.84
C HIS A 99 -3.48 -35.94 10.05
N GLY A 100 -3.88 -35.39 8.89
CA GLY A 100 -4.80 -36.05 7.97
C GLY A 100 -6.28 -35.74 8.17
N ALA A 101 -6.64 -34.70 8.94
CA ALA A 101 -8.03 -34.25 9.03
C ALA A 101 -8.62 -33.95 7.65
N ASP A 102 -9.87 -34.37 7.40
CA ASP A 102 -10.56 -34.05 6.15
C ASP A 102 -11.08 -32.59 6.13
N PRO A 103 -10.53 -31.70 5.28
CA PRO A 103 -10.98 -30.31 5.16
C PRO A 103 -12.37 -30.14 4.56
N ASN A 104 -12.96 -31.20 4.03
CA ASN A 104 -14.24 -31.20 3.33
C ASN A 104 -15.39 -31.82 4.13
N PHE A 105 -15.13 -32.20 5.39
CA PHE A 105 -16.18 -32.70 6.28
C PHE A 105 -17.31 -31.67 6.43
N ARG A 106 -18.55 -32.14 6.49
CA ARG A 106 -19.74 -31.29 6.56
C ARG A 106 -20.51 -31.51 7.85
N ASP A 107 -20.93 -30.41 8.48
CA ASP A 107 -21.92 -30.47 9.56
C ASP A 107 -23.31 -30.86 9.02
N GLU A 108 -24.27 -31.03 9.93
CA GLU A 108 -25.66 -31.37 9.57
C GLU A 108 -26.34 -30.32 8.66
N LEU A 109 -25.83 -29.09 8.64
CA LEU A 109 -26.31 -27.99 7.81
C LEU A 109 -25.56 -27.88 6.47
N GLY A 110 -24.58 -28.75 6.23
CA GLY A 110 -23.76 -28.79 5.02
C GLY A 110 -22.58 -27.81 5.01
N PHE A 111 -22.25 -27.16 6.12
CA PHE A 111 -21.08 -26.28 6.23
C PHE A 111 -19.80 -27.09 6.34
N THR A 112 -18.78 -26.65 5.61
CA THR A 112 -17.40 -27.12 5.78
C THR A 112 -16.62 -26.21 6.73
N PRO A 113 -15.46 -26.66 7.26
CA PRO A 113 -14.52 -25.79 7.98
C PRO A 113 -14.19 -24.49 7.21
N PHE A 114 -14.12 -24.55 5.88
CA PHE A 114 -13.92 -23.36 5.04
C PHE A 114 -15.13 -22.41 5.14
N LEU A 115 -16.35 -22.91 4.95
CA LEU A 115 -17.56 -22.07 4.97
C LEU A 115 -17.81 -21.42 6.33
N VAL A 116 -17.52 -22.10 7.44
CA VAL A 116 -17.65 -21.50 8.78
C VAL A 116 -16.59 -20.41 9.02
N ALA A 117 -15.37 -20.58 8.53
CA ALA A 117 -14.34 -19.54 8.59
C ALA A 117 -14.74 -18.29 7.78
N ILE A 118 -15.40 -18.49 6.64
CA ILE A 118 -15.99 -17.39 5.85
C ILE A 118 -17.12 -16.70 6.61
N GLN A 119 -18.07 -17.47 7.15
CA GLN A 119 -19.23 -16.94 7.87
C GLN A 119 -18.82 -16.06 9.06
N ARG A 120 -17.72 -16.42 9.73
CA ARG A 120 -17.18 -15.70 10.89
C ARG A 120 -16.12 -14.65 10.56
N CYS A 121 -15.87 -14.38 9.27
CA CYS A 121 -14.91 -13.38 8.78
C CYS A 121 -13.45 -13.66 9.22
N PHE A 122 -12.98 -14.90 9.06
CA PHE A 122 -11.60 -15.32 9.36
C PHE A 122 -10.79 -15.57 8.08
N PRO A 123 -10.23 -14.52 7.44
CA PRO A 123 -9.70 -14.61 6.09
C PRO A 123 -8.44 -15.46 5.96
N ILE A 124 -7.54 -15.41 6.93
CA ILE A 124 -6.31 -16.21 6.90
C ILE A 124 -6.65 -17.70 7.04
N THR A 125 -7.57 -18.04 7.94
CA THR A 125 -8.03 -19.41 8.18
C THR A 125 -8.76 -19.98 6.96
N ALA A 126 -9.69 -19.22 6.38
CA ALA A 126 -10.37 -19.63 5.15
C ALA A 126 -9.39 -19.82 3.98
N ALA A 127 -8.46 -18.88 3.79
CA ALA A 127 -7.46 -18.97 2.72
C ALA A 127 -6.50 -20.15 2.92
N TYR A 128 -6.12 -20.46 4.16
CA TYR A 128 -5.28 -21.61 4.48
C TYR A 128 -5.99 -22.95 4.25
N LEU A 129 -7.27 -23.05 4.57
CA LEU A 129 -8.11 -24.22 4.29
C LEU A 129 -8.22 -24.51 2.79
N VAL A 130 -8.48 -23.47 1.98
CA VAL A 130 -8.41 -23.57 0.52
C VAL A 130 -7.02 -24.02 0.06
N ALA A 131 -5.97 -23.44 0.65
CA ALA A 131 -4.62 -23.84 0.36
C ALA A 131 -4.34 -25.31 0.70
N LYS A 132 -5.08 -25.93 1.62
CA LYS A 132 -4.93 -27.34 1.97
C LYS A 132 -5.94 -28.26 1.28
N GLY A 133 -6.66 -27.76 0.28
CA GLY A 133 -7.53 -28.58 -0.57
C GLY A 133 -9.00 -28.62 -0.13
N SER A 134 -9.46 -27.65 0.68
CA SER A 134 -10.90 -27.43 0.84
C SER A 134 -11.54 -27.10 -0.51
N ASP A 135 -12.59 -27.83 -0.86
CA ASP A 135 -13.37 -27.58 -2.05
C ASP A 135 -14.21 -26.31 -1.88
N ILE A 136 -13.91 -25.35 -2.75
CA ILE A 136 -14.51 -24.01 -2.78
C ILE A 136 -15.92 -24.04 -3.38
N ASN A 137 -16.23 -25.05 -4.20
CA ASN A 137 -17.47 -25.14 -4.98
C ASN A 137 -18.62 -25.79 -4.20
N GLN A 138 -18.41 -26.12 -2.92
CA GLN A 138 -19.43 -26.76 -2.12
C GLN A 138 -20.60 -25.81 -1.85
N ARG A 139 -21.82 -26.29 -2.15
CA ARG A 139 -23.04 -25.49 -2.19
C ARG A 139 -23.31 -24.80 -0.84
N MET A 140 -23.24 -23.47 -0.82
CA MET A 140 -23.78 -22.63 0.24
C MET A 140 -25.31 -22.77 0.28
N GLN A 141 -25.83 -23.71 1.07
CA GLN A 141 -27.28 -23.82 1.28
C GLN A 141 -27.82 -22.93 2.41
N VAL A 142 -26.98 -22.29 3.23
CA VAL A 142 -27.49 -21.55 4.40
C VAL A 142 -26.83 -20.16 4.59
N MET A 143 -27.62 -19.15 4.23
CA MET A 143 -27.85 -17.80 4.83
C MET A 143 -26.73 -16.78 5.21
N ASN A 144 -27.06 -15.52 4.83
CA ASN A 144 -26.88 -14.23 5.51
C ASN A 144 -25.52 -13.49 5.55
N ASN A 145 -24.42 -14.03 5.01
CA ASN A 145 -23.19 -13.23 4.83
C ASN A 145 -22.56 -13.35 3.42
N ILE A 146 -23.42 -13.59 2.43
CA ILE A 146 -23.09 -13.67 0.99
C ILE A 146 -22.15 -12.54 0.52
N PRO A 147 -22.30 -11.25 0.93
CA PRO A 147 -21.36 -10.19 0.54
C PRO A 147 -19.88 -10.52 0.74
N MET A 148 -19.53 -10.97 1.96
CA MET A 148 -18.15 -11.18 2.37
C MET A 148 -17.62 -12.51 1.84
N ALA A 149 -18.47 -13.53 1.81
CA ALA A 149 -18.16 -14.82 1.20
C ALA A 149 -17.82 -14.67 -0.29
N VAL A 150 -18.66 -13.96 -1.04
CA VAL A 150 -18.43 -13.66 -2.45
C VAL A 150 -17.17 -12.83 -2.64
N ARG A 151 -16.93 -11.80 -1.80
CA ARG A 151 -15.72 -10.97 -1.89
C ARG A 151 -14.45 -11.79 -1.66
N MET A 152 -14.43 -12.62 -0.63
CA MET A 152 -13.29 -13.48 -0.34
C MET A 152 -13.07 -14.53 -1.44
N LEU A 153 -14.13 -15.13 -1.98
CA LEU A 153 -14.04 -16.07 -3.09
C LEU A 153 -13.49 -15.42 -4.37
N LEU A 154 -13.87 -14.17 -4.65
CA LEU A 154 -13.33 -13.38 -5.76
C LEU A 154 -11.86 -12.96 -5.52
N ASP A 155 -11.51 -12.57 -4.29
CA ASP A 155 -10.12 -12.23 -3.91
C ASP A 155 -9.19 -13.45 -4.03
N VAL A 156 -9.74 -14.65 -3.82
CA VAL A 156 -9.11 -15.97 -3.99
C VAL A 156 -9.33 -16.51 -5.42
N ARG A 157 -9.87 -15.73 -6.36
CA ARG A 157 -10.05 -16.11 -7.78
C ARG A 157 -10.75 -17.46 -8.01
N ALA A 158 -11.76 -17.79 -7.20
CA ALA A 158 -12.59 -18.96 -7.45
C ALA A 158 -13.16 -18.93 -8.88
N GLU A 159 -13.17 -20.07 -9.58
CA GLU A 159 -13.65 -20.16 -10.97
C GLU A 159 -15.14 -19.79 -11.05
N THR A 160 -15.44 -18.64 -11.66
CA THR A 160 -16.80 -18.11 -11.78
C THR A 160 -17.62 -18.77 -12.89
N THR A 161 -17.02 -19.66 -13.67
CA THR A 161 -17.60 -20.28 -14.87
C THR A 161 -18.23 -21.65 -14.61
N ILE A 162 -18.02 -22.24 -13.44
CA ILE A 162 -18.59 -23.55 -13.08
C ILE A 162 -20.10 -23.41 -12.87
N VAL A 163 -20.87 -24.22 -13.61
CA VAL A 163 -22.34 -24.24 -13.55
C VAL A 163 -22.85 -25.38 -12.67
N ASN A 164 -23.96 -25.15 -11.96
CA ASN A 164 -24.66 -26.17 -11.21
C ASN A 164 -25.48 -27.10 -12.14
N LYS A 165 -26.17 -28.08 -11.57
CA LYS A 165 -27.07 -29.00 -12.30
C LYS A 165 -28.24 -28.30 -13.03
N GLU A 166 -28.50 -27.04 -12.69
CA GLU A 166 -29.53 -26.19 -13.30
C GLU A 166 -28.93 -25.26 -14.38
N GLY A 167 -27.64 -25.43 -14.72
CA GLY A 167 -26.92 -24.60 -15.69
C GLY A 167 -26.53 -23.21 -15.19
N LEU A 168 -26.69 -22.93 -13.89
CA LEU A 168 -26.39 -21.63 -13.30
C LEU A 168 -24.98 -21.58 -12.72
N THR A 169 -24.19 -20.58 -13.12
CA THR A 169 -22.89 -20.30 -12.49
C THR A 169 -23.05 -19.82 -11.05
N ALA A 170 -21.97 -19.82 -10.25
CA ALA A 170 -21.97 -19.21 -8.91
C ALA A 170 -22.49 -17.75 -8.94
N LEU A 171 -22.14 -17.01 -10.00
CA LEU A 171 -22.63 -15.65 -10.25
C LEU A 171 -24.10 -15.62 -10.70
N GLY A 172 -24.54 -16.60 -11.48
CA GLY A 172 -25.95 -16.81 -11.84
C GLY A 172 -26.82 -17.09 -10.61
N ILE A 173 -26.36 -17.93 -9.68
CA ILE A 173 -27.04 -18.22 -8.41
C ILE A 173 -27.11 -16.96 -7.54
N ALA A 174 -26.01 -16.21 -7.45
CA ALA A 174 -25.97 -14.94 -6.72
C ALA A 174 -26.97 -13.92 -7.30
N ARG A 175 -27.09 -13.82 -8.64
CA ARG A 175 -28.08 -12.96 -9.31
C ARG A 175 -29.53 -13.38 -9.06
N VAL A 176 -29.81 -14.67 -8.93
CA VAL A 176 -31.17 -15.15 -8.67
C VAL A 176 -31.56 -14.96 -7.21
N ARG A 177 -30.60 -15.10 -6.27
CA ARG A 177 -30.89 -15.08 -4.82
C ARG A 177 -30.64 -13.74 -4.13
N LEU A 178 -29.82 -12.85 -4.67
CA LEU A 178 -29.57 -11.52 -4.10
C LEU A 178 -30.65 -10.52 -4.50
N ARG A 179 -31.12 -9.74 -3.52
CA ARG A 179 -32.05 -8.64 -3.78
C ARG A 179 -31.47 -7.66 -4.83
N PRO A 180 -32.29 -7.12 -5.74
CA PRO A 180 -31.85 -6.18 -6.77
C PRO A 180 -31.03 -5.01 -6.22
N ASP A 181 -31.45 -4.46 -5.08
CA ASP A 181 -30.83 -3.28 -4.46
C ASP A 181 -29.68 -3.61 -3.48
N SER A 182 -29.23 -4.87 -3.44
CA SER A 182 -28.15 -5.26 -2.54
C SER A 182 -26.80 -4.76 -3.06
N THR A 183 -26.00 -4.15 -2.18
CA THR A 183 -24.63 -3.70 -2.47
C THR A 183 -23.78 -4.82 -3.09
N VAL A 184 -24.06 -6.07 -2.74
CA VAL A 184 -23.39 -7.28 -3.28
C VAL A 184 -23.67 -7.49 -4.76
N ARG A 185 -24.92 -7.29 -5.19
CA ARG A 185 -25.29 -7.44 -6.60
C ARG A 185 -24.58 -6.39 -7.44
N HIS A 186 -24.48 -5.17 -6.92
CA HIS A 186 -23.71 -4.08 -7.53
C HIS A 186 -22.22 -4.42 -7.61
N LEU A 187 -21.60 -4.90 -6.53
CA LEU A 187 -20.19 -5.32 -6.51
C LEU A 187 -19.91 -6.46 -7.50
N LEU A 188 -20.83 -7.41 -7.66
CA LEU A 188 -20.72 -8.50 -8.64
C LEU A 188 -20.80 -8.01 -10.09
N THR A 189 -21.70 -7.06 -10.38
CA THR A 189 -21.77 -6.44 -11.72
C THR A 189 -20.58 -5.54 -12.01
N GLU A 190 -20.08 -4.80 -11.00
CA GLU A 190 -18.88 -3.98 -11.12
C GLU A 190 -17.64 -4.84 -11.38
N ASP A 191 -17.48 -5.99 -10.70
CA ASP A 191 -16.33 -6.87 -10.93
C ASP A 191 -16.38 -7.55 -12.31
N GLU A 192 -17.54 -7.97 -12.80
CA GLU A 192 -17.70 -8.49 -14.18
C GLU A 192 -17.35 -7.42 -15.22
N GLN A 193 -17.85 -6.19 -15.03
CA GLN A 193 -17.48 -5.06 -15.87
C GLN A 193 -15.99 -4.76 -15.76
N LEU A 194 -15.39 -4.75 -14.57
CA LEU A 194 -13.96 -4.54 -14.35
C LEU A 194 -13.10 -5.66 -14.94
N GLN A 195 -13.54 -6.91 -14.91
CA GLN A 195 -12.82 -8.04 -15.50
C GLN A 195 -12.87 -7.98 -17.03
N ASN A 196 -14.03 -7.65 -17.61
CA ASN A 196 -14.16 -7.45 -19.05
C ASN A 196 -13.40 -6.19 -19.52
N LEU A 197 -13.49 -5.10 -18.77
CA LEU A 197 -12.77 -3.86 -19.03
C LEU A 197 -11.25 -4.06 -18.86
N ALA A 198 -10.79 -4.83 -17.87
CA ALA A 198 -9.36 -5.16 -17.71
C ALA A 198 -8.81 -6.11 -18.79
N ARG A 199 -9.66 -6.93 -19.41
CA ARG A 199 -9.29 -7.71 -20.59
C ARG A 199 -9.21 -6.85 -21.86
N ILE A 200 -10.04 -5.82 -21.95
CA ILE A 200 -10.16 -4.94 -23.13
C ILE A 200 -9.22 -3.73 -23.03
N THR A 201 -8.92 -3.27 -21.83
CA THR A 201 -8.13 -2.06 -21.54
C THR A 201 -7.06 -2.38 -20.50
N SER A 202 -5.81 -2.09 -20.83
CA SER A 202 -4.64 -2.33 -19.98
C SER A 202 -4.49 -1.26 -18.88
N ILE A 203 -5.53 -0.99 -18.06
CA ILE A 203 -5.50 0.07 -17.02
C ILE A 203 -6.13 -0.43 -15.69
N PRO A 204 -5.58 -0.09 -14.49
CA PRO A 204 -5.71 -0.87 -13.27
C PRO A 204 -6.89 -0.54 -12.34
N ARG A 205 -7.15 -1.52 -11.44
CA ARG A 205 -8.27 -1.66 -10.50
C ARG A 205 -8.14 -0.85 -9.21
N GLY A 206 -9.29 -0.54 -8.61
CA GLY A 206 -9.48 -0.33 -7.16
C GLY A 206 -10.15 0.99 -6.82
N SER A 207 -11.17 0.95 -5.95
CA SER A 207 -11.86 2.09 -5.35
C SER A 207 -11.55 2.11 -3.86
N TYR A 208 -11.10 3.25 -3.31
CA TYR A 208 -11.21 3.64 -1.90
C TYR A 208 -11.07 5.17 -1.76
N GLY A 209 -11.76 5.71 -0.77
CA GLY A 209 -12.38 7.05 -0.76
C GLY A 209 -11.48 8.29 -0.62
N ASP A 210 -12.08 9.43 -1.01
CA ASP A 210 -11.74 10.86 -0.87
C ASP A 210 -10.31 11.35 -1.18
N LYS A 211 -9.24 10.61 -0.87
CA LYS A 211 -7.85 11.00 -1.19
C LYS A 211 -7.57 10.99 -2.69
N ARG A 212 -8.19 10.08 -3.45
CA ARG A 212 -8.09 10.08 -4.92
C ARG A 212 -8.79 11.28 -5.59
N LYS A 213 -9.86 11.81 -4.99
CA LYS A 213 -10.51 13.03 -5.48
C LYS A 213 -9.55 14.21 -5.36
N ALA A 214 -8.87 14.32 -4.20
CA ALA A 214 -7.80 15.29 -4.01
C ALA A 214 -6.64 15.06 -5.00
N ALA A 215 -6.24 13.81 -5.26
CA ALA A 215 -5.19 13.53 -6.25
C ALA A 215 -5.56 14.01 -7.66
N SER A 216 -6.80 13.79 -8.09
CA SER A 216 -7.27 14.27 -9.41
C SER A 216 -7.23 15.80 -9.50
N LEU A 217 -7.60 16.49 -8.42
CA LEU A 217 -7.47 17.96 -8.34
C LEU A 217 -6.00 18.39 -8.43
N MET A 218 -5.11 17.78 -7.65
CA MET A 218 -3.68 18.13 -7.65
C MET A 218 -3.02 17.86 -9.01
N PHE A 219 -3.40 16.78 -9.69
CA PHE A 219 -2.98 16.51 -11.05
C PHE A 219 -3.49 17.56 -12.04
N GLY A 220 -4.76 17.95 -11.92
CA GLY A 220 -5.34 19.04 -12.71
C GLY A 220 -4.60 20.37 -12.51
N VAL A 221 -4.28 20.73 -11.26
CA VAL A 221 -3.46 21.91 -10.94
C VAL A 221 -2.07 21.81 -11.58
N ASN A 222 -1.44 20.64 -11.55
CA ASN A 222 -0.14 20.42 -12.14
C ASN A 222 -0.17 20.58 -13.67
N VAL A 223 -1.15 19.96 -14.35
CA VAL A 223 -1.36 20.10 -15.80
C VAL A 223 -1.67 21.56 -16.17
N ALA A 224 -2.54 22.24 -15.41
CA ALA A 224 -2.85 23.64 -15.62
C ALA A 224 -1.61 24.55 -15.45
N SER A 225 -0.74 24.24 -14.49
CA SER A 225 0.51 24.97 -14.27
C SER A 225 1.47 24.82 -15.46
N ILE A 226 1.54 23.62 -16.07
CA ILE A 226 2.33 23.40 -17.29
C ILE A 226 1.75 24.18 -18.47
N VAL A 227 0.43 24.13 -18.67
CA VAL A 227 -0.26 24.89 -19.72
C VAL A 227 -0.01 26.38 -19.56
N TYR A 228 -0.06 26.88 -18.32
CA TYR A 228 0.27 28.26 -18.01
C TYR A 228 1.70 28.60 -18.40
N LEU A 229 2.69 27.86 -17.90
CA LEU A 229 4.12 28.04 -18.15
C LEU A 229 4.45 28.07 -19.66
N VAL A 230 3.87 27.14 -20.42
CA VAL A 230 4.05 27.06 -21.88
C VAL A 230 3.35 28.22 -22.59
N GLY A 231 2.20 28.65 -22.09
CA GLY A 231 1.40 29.73 -22.68
C GLY A 231 1.90 31.14 -22.37
N SER A 232 2.57 31.36 -21.23
CA SER A 232 3.12 32.65 -20.83
C SER A 232 4.47 32.96 -21.49
N PHE A 233 5.34 31.96 -21.64
CA PHE A 233 6.70 32.14 -22.16
C PHE A 233 6.80 32.93 -23.50
N PRO A 234 5.95 32.71 -24.52
CA PRO A 234 6.02 33.45 -25.78
C PRO A 234 5.89 34.97 -25.64
N ARG A 235 5.30 35.48 -24.54
CA ARG A 235 5.22 36.92 -24.29
C ARG A 235 6.56 37.55 -23.92
N PHE A 236 7.49 36.76 -23.41
CA PHE A 236 8.79 37.20 -22.91
C PHE A 236 9.96 36.79 -23.82
N CYS A 237 9.72 35.87 -24.75
CA CYS A 237 10.78 35.26 -25.57
C CYS A 237 11.49 36.27 -26.50
N GLY A 238 10.84 37.37 -26.88
CA GLY A 238 11.43 38.43 -27.71
C GLY A 238 12.64 39.13 -27.05
N TYR A 239 12.81 38.98 -25.74
CA TYR A 239 13.91 39.55 -24.96
C TYR A 239 14.99 38.51 -24.62
N CYS A 240 14.94 37.35 -25.27
CA CYS A 240 15.86 36.24 -25.05
C CYS A 240 16.57 35.84 -26.34
N SER A 241 17.76 35.23 -26.24
CA SER A 241 18.46 34.70 -27.39
C SER A 241 17.78 33.45 -27.95
N THR A 242 18.01 33.14 -29.22
CA THR A 242 17.48 31.93 -29.87
C THR A 242 17.87 30.66 -29.12
N THR A 243 19.11 30.57 -28.64
CA THR A 243 19.58 29.44 -27.81
C THR A 243 18.81 29.32 -26.51
N PHE A 244 18.52 30.43 -25.84
CA PHE A 244 17.74 30.44 -24.61
C PHE A 244 16.31 29.93 -24.86
N CYS A 245 15.65 30.44 -25.90
CA CYS A 245 14.31 30.00 -26.28
C CYS A 245 14.27 28.51 -26.66
N ALA A 246 15.30 28.00 -27.34
CA ALA A 246 15.41 26.59 -27.67
C ALA A 246 15.55 25.71 -26.41
N ILE A 247 16.38 26.10 -25.44
CA ILE A 247 16.52 25.38 -24.17
C ILE A 247 15.20 25.36 -23.40
N THR A 248 14.49 26.50 -23.31
CA THR A 248 13.18 26.55 -22.64
C THR A 248 12.14 25.69 -23.35
N ALA A 249 12.11 25.69 -24.69
CA ALA A 249 11.18 24.84 -25.43
C ALA A 249 11.45 23.34 -25.19
N VAL A 250 12.72 22.93 -25.13
CA VAL A 250 13.11 21.56 -24.79
C VAL A 250 12.70 21.22 -23.35
N SER A 251 12.97 22.09 -22.37
CA SER A 251 12.59 21.84 -20.97
C SER A 251 11.07 21.73 -20.79
N CYS A 252 10.30 22.61 -21.44
CA CYS A 252 8.83 22.58 -21.47
C CYS A 252 8.25 21.38 -22.24
N THR A 253 8.98 20.81 -23.19
CA THR A 253 8.55 19.55 -23.83
C THR A 253 8.84 18.38 -22.90
N MET A 254 10.02 18.38 -22.26
CA MET A 254 10.43 17.34 -21.33
C MET A 254 9.51 17.23 -20.13
N ILE A 255 9.03 18.34 -19.56
CA ILE A 255 8.09 18.31 -18.42
C ILE A 255 6.79 17.58 -18.78
N GLY A 256 6.22 17.82 -19.97
CA GLY A 256 5.01 17.15 -20.43
C GLY A 256 5.22 15.66 -20.70
N VAL A 257 6.30 15.31 -21.40
CA VAL A 257 6.64 13.91 -21.73
C VAL A 257 6.91 13.11 -20.46
N THR A 258 7.68 13.66 -19.52
CA THR A 258 8.03 12.97 -18.27
C THR A 258 6.85 12.89 -17.31
N LEU A 259 5.98 13.91 -17.24
CA LEU A 259 4.72 13.83 -16.51
C LEU A 259 3.84 12.71 -17.07
N PHE A 260 3.60 12.71 -18.39
CA PHE A 260 2.79 11.69 -19.05
C PHE A 260 3.33 10.28 -18.79
N LYS A 261 4.64 10.10 -19.00
CA LYS A 261 5.31 8.82 -18.73
C LYS A 261 5.16 8.40 -17.27
N THR A 262 5.33 9.31 -16.32
CA THR A 262 5.20 8.99 -14.89
C THR A 262 3.76 8.61 -14.52
N ALA A 263 2.77 9.35 -15.03
CA ALA A 263 1.36 9.14 -14.74
C ALA A 263 0.82 7.82 -15.34
N THR A 264 1.34 7.40 -16.50
CA THR A 264 0.79 6.24 -17.25
C THR A 264 1.61 4.96 -17.12
N SER A 265 2.87 5.04 -16.71
CA SER A 265 3.72 3.85 -16.60
C SER A 265 3.36 3.00 -15.39
N ASP A 266 3.52 1.68 -15.53
CA ASP A 266 3.56 0.77 -14.39
C ASP A 266 4.67 1.22 -13.41
N PRO A 267 4.35 1.51 -12.14
CA PRO A 267 5.35 1.88 -11.13
C PRO A 267 6.29 0.73 -10.74
N GLY A 268 5.97 -0.50 -11.12
CA GLY A 268 6.66 -1.72 -10.70
C GLY A 268 5.78 -2.55 -9.78
N GLU A 269 4.53 -2.75 -10.16
CA GLU A 269 3.61 -3.62 -9.43
C GLU A 269 4.16 -5.05 -9.34
N VAL A 270 4.09 -5.61 -8.13
CA VAL A 270 4.45 -6.99 -7.85
C VAL A 270 3.21 -7.83 -8.06
N PHE A 271 3.24 -8.65 -9.11
CA PHE A 271 2.19 -9.61 -9.39
C PHE A 271 2.53 -10.96 -8.79
N THR A 272 1.51 -11.64 -8.25
CA THR A 272 1.60 -13.05 -7.88
C THR A 272 0.46 -13.85 -8.48
N SER A 273 0.81 -15.06 -8.91
CA SER A 273 -0.16 -16.03 -9.40
C SER A 273 -1.04 -16.56 -8.25
N TYR A 274 -2.14 -17.21 -8.60
CA TYR A 274 -3.02 -17.83 -7.60
C TYR A 274 -2.27 -18.91 -6.80
N ASP A 275 -1.58 -19.81 -7.48
CA ASP A 275 -0.83 -20.92 -6.87
C ASP A 275 0.27 -20.39 -5.94
N GLU A 276 0.92 -19.30 -6.32
CA GLU A 276 1.95 -18.66 -5.51
C GLU A 276 1.37 -17.97 -4.27
N LYS A 277 0.19 -17.35 -4.36
CA LYS A 277 -0.52 -16.85 -3.16
C LYS A 277 -0.85 -18.00 -2.22
N LEU A 278 -1.36 -19.11 -2.75
CA LEU A 278 -1.64 -20.32 -1.99
C LEU A 278 -0.40 -20.85 -1.29
N HIS A 279 0.72 -20.95 -2.00
CA HIS A 279 2.02 -21.33 -1.45
C HIS A 279 2.47 -20.37 -0.34
N ASN A 280 2.35 -19.05 -0.55
CA ASN A 280 2.72 -18.04 0.44
C ASN A 280 1.87 -18.11 1.71
N ILE A 281 0.58 -18.42 1.59
CA ILE A 281 -0.31 -18.63 2.74
C ILE A 281 0.14 -19.88 3.53
N ARG A 282 0.44 -20.99 2.85
CA ARG A 282 0.98 -22.19 3.51
C ARG A 282 2.26 -21.87 4.26
N TYR A 283 3.22 -21.22 3.58
CA TYR A 283 4.48 -20.79 4.19
C TYR A 283 4.28 -19.89 5.41
N LEU A 284 3.38 -18.88 5.32
CA LEU A 284 3.10 -17.95 6.42
C LEU A 284 2.68 -18.69 7.69
N VAL A 285 1.75 -19.64 7.54
CA VAL A 285 1.18 -20.38 8.67
C VAL A 285 2.17 -21.42 9.18
N GLU A 286 2.80 -22.18 8.27
CA GLU A 286 3.65 -23.33 8.61
C GLU A 286 5.02 -22.94 9.16
N SER A 287 5.57 -21.80 8.76
CA SER A 287 6.89 -21.38 9.19
C SER A 287 6.94 -20.97 10.66
N LYS A 288 5.79 -20.64 11.27
CA LYS A 288 5.67 -20.12 12.65
C LYS A 288 6.65 -18.97 12.98
N LEU A 289 7.23 -18.33 11.94
CA LEU A 289 8.32 -17.39 12.07
C LEU A 289 7.77 -16.04 12.54
N PRO A 290 8.26 -15.50 13.67
CA PRO A 290 7.92 -14.14 14.07
C PRO A 290 8.62 -13.16 13.12
N SER A 291 7.83 -12.29 12.47
CA SER A 291 8.27 -11.00 11.92
C SER A 291 9.30 -10.93 10.77
N ALA A 292 10.03 -12.01 10.41
CA ALA A 292 11.14 -11.90 9.44
C ALA A 292 10.71 -11.94 7.96
N THR A 293 9.53 -12.47 7.66
CA THR A 293 9.03 -12.51 6.28
C THR A 293 8.22 -11.25 6.00
N LYS A 294 8.71 -10.38 5.10
CA LYS A 294 8.02 -9.19 4.58
C LYS A 294 6.76 -9.57 3.77
N LEU A 295 5.85 -10.38 4.30
CA LEU A 295 4.59 -10.74 3.66
C LEU A 295 3.64 -9.54 3.68
N CYS A 296 3.02 -9.27 2.54
CA CYS A 296 1.89 -8.37 2.50
C CYS A 296 0.62 -9.16 2.83
N LEU A 297 -0.05 -8.84 3.93
CA LEU A 297 -1.32 -9.50 4.27
C LEU A 297 -2.45 -9.15 3.29
N THR A 298 -2.43 -7.93 2.72
CA THR A 298 -3.41 -7.51 1.70
C THR A 298 -3.20 -8.21 0.36
N CYS A 299 -1.97 -8.22 -0.16
CA CYS A 299 -1.67 -8.81 -1.48
C CYS A 299 -1.33 -10.31 -1.43
N LEU A 300 -1.15 -10.88 -0.24
CA LEU A 300 -0.83 -12.30 0.03
C LEU A 300 0.40 -12.80 -0.72
N HIS A 301 1.46 -12.00 -0.73
CA HIS A 301 2.77 -12.42 -1.24
C HIS A 301 3.91 -11.84 -0.43
N LYS A 302 5.07 -12.48 -0.58
CA LYS A 302 6.33 -11.99 -0.02
C LYS A 302 6.75 -10.74 -0.79
N ARG A 303 6.93 -9.63 -0.08
CA ARG A 303 7.35 -8.36 -0.68
C ARG A 303 8.82 -8.45 -1.07
N PRO A 304 9.20 -7.92 -2.24
CA PRO A 304 10.60 -7.78 -2.61
C PRO A 304 11.29 -6.73 -1.73
N LEU A 305 12.61 -6.61 -1.88
CA LEU A 305 13.40 -5.67 -1.11
C LEU A 305 12.91 -4.23 -1.34
N ARG A 306 12.75 -3.49 -0.23
CA ARG A 306 12.19 -2.13 -0.21
C ARG A 306 10.80 -2.00 -0.87
N GLY A 307 10.11 -3.12 -1.10
CA GLY A 307 8.72 -3.14 -1.57
C GLY A 307 7.74 -2.87 -0.43
N LYS A 308 6.72 -2.06 -0.70
CA LYS A 308 5.64 -1.74 0.25
C LYS A 308 4.28 -1.85 -0.45
N HIS A 309 3.23 -2.09 0.33
CA HIS A 309 1.86 -2.01 -0.18
C HIS A 309 1.46 -0.54 -0.30
N CYS A 310 1.06 -0.14 -1.49
CA CYS A 310 0.43 1.15 -1.74
C CYS A 310 -1.08 0.96 -1.59
N ALA A 311 -1.67 1.56 -0.55
CA ALA A 311 -3.11 1.50 -0.33
C ALA A 311 -3.88 2.17 -1.48
N GLU A 312 -3.29 3.20 -2.10
CA GLU A 312 -3.93 3.95 -3.18
C GLU A 312 -3.99 3.13 -4.48
N THR A 313 -2.95 2.39 -4.86
CA THR A 313 -3.00 1.47 -6.01
C THR A 313 -3.53 0.08 -5.65
N ASN A 314 -3.74 -0.17 -4.35
CA ASN A 314 -4.09 -1.48 -3.78
C ASN A 314 -3.16 -2.62 -4.25
N SER A 315 -1.89 -2.30 -4.46
CA SER A 315 -0.89 -3.22 -4.97
C SER A 315 0.43 -3.03 -4.23
N CYS A 316 1.24 -4.09 -4.16
CA CYS A 316 2.61 -3.94 -3.68
C CYS A 316 3.48 -3.42 -4.82
N ILE A 317 4.22 -2.36 -4.53
CA ILE A 317 5.12 -1.72 -5.49
C ILE A 317 6.56 -2.05 -5.11
N ALA A 318 7.34 -2.50 -6.09
CA ALA A 318 8.77 -2.75 -5.93
C ALA A 318 9.54 -1.43 -5.82
N LYS A 319 10.49 -1.35 -4.87
CA LYS A 319 11.21 -0.11 -4.55
C LYS A 319 10.25 1.07 -4.33
N PHE A 320 9.15 0.83 -3.60
CA PHE A 320 8.12 1.83 -3.37
C PHE A 320 8.70 3.04 -2.64
N ASP A 321 8.51 4.20 -3.23
CA ASP A 321 8.82 5.47 -2.59
C ASP A 321 7.55 6.04 -1.93
N HIS A 322 6.61 6.53 -2.75
CA HIS A 322 5.35 7.08 -2.28
C HIS A 322 4.27 7.02 -3.37
N TYR A 323 3.03 7.34 -2.99
CA TYR A 323 1.98 7.67 -3.96
C TYR A 323 1.94 9.18 -4.16
N CYS A 324 2.13 9.63 -5.40
CA CYS A 324 2.22 11.05 -5.70
C CYS A 324 0.89 11.56 -6.26
N PRO A 325 0.15 12.43 -5.54
CA PRO A 325 -1.11 12.97 -6.02
C PRO A 325 -0.94 13.87 -7.25
N PHE A 326 0.23 14.49 -7.44
CA PHE A 326 0.51 15.37 -8.58
C PHE A 326 0.69 14.64 -9.92
N VAL A 327 0.80 13.32 -9.91
CA VAL A 327 0.88 12.46 -11.10
C VAL A 327 -0.17 11.33 -11.08
N VAL A 328 -0.98 11.26 -10.02
CA VAL A 328 -2.01 10.22 -9.76
C VAL A 328 -1.47 8.80 -9.93
N ASN A 329 -0.23 8.57 -9.51
CA ASN A 329 0.41 7.27 -9.63
C ASN A 329 1.36 7.00 -8.47
N ALA A 330 1.61 5.73 -8.18
CA ALA A 330 2.70 5.34 -7.30
C ALA A 330 4.04 5.62 -7.97
N ILE A 331 5.06 5.93 -7.17
CA ILE A 331 6.44 6.08 -7.62
C ILE A 331 7.23 4.86 -7.14
N GLY A 332 7.80 4.14 -8.10
CA GLY A 332 8.52 2.89 -7.85
C GLY A 332 9.59 2.60 -8.89
N VAL A 333 10.15 1.39 -8.87
CA VAL A 333 11.34 1.03 -9.67
C VAL A 333 11.24 1.35 -11.16
N ARG A 334 10.05 1.28 -11.77
CA ARG A 334 9.88 1.39 -13.23
C ARG A 334 9.61 2.82 -13.74
N ASN A 335 9.04 3.69 -12.91
CA ASN A 335 8.69 5.05 -13.32
C ASN A 335 9.45 6.14 -12.56
N HIS A 336 10.20 5.79 -11.52
CA HIS A 336 10.91 6.74 -10.67
C HIS A 336 11.91 7.63 -11.44
N ALA A 337 12.61 7.11 -12.45
CA ALA A 337 13.50 7.95 -13.29
C ALA A 337 12.72 8.99 -14.12
N ALA A 338 11.52 8.64 -14.61
CA ALA A 338 10.66 9.59 -15.30
C ALA A 338 10.14 10.67 -14.34
N PHE A 339 9.82 10.29 -13.10
CA PHE A 339 9.42 11.23 -12.05
C PHE A 339 10.53 12.24 -11.71
N LEU A 340 11.78 11.79 -11.60
CA LEU A 340 12.94 12.69 -11.41
C LEU A 340 13.15 13.60 -12.61
N GLY A 341 12.99 13.09 -13.83
CA GLY A 341 13.01 13.90 -15.05
C GLY A 341 11.92 14.98 -15.07
N PHE A 342 10.72 14.65 -14.58
CA PHE A 342 9.62 15.60 -14.39
C PHE A 342 9.99 16.70 -13.39
N LEU A 343 10.50 16.36 -12.21
CA LEU A 343 10.91 17.34 -11.21
C LEU A 343 12.03 18.26 -11.72
N PHE A 344 13.06 17.68 -12.36
CA PHE A 344 14.18 18.46 -12.89
C PHE A 344 13.73 19.41 -14.01
N SER A 345 12.94 18.91 -14.96
CA SER A 345 12.43 19.75 -16.06
C SER A 345 11.45 20.81 -15.57
N ALA A 346 10.68 20.55 -14.51
CA ALA A 346 9.83 21.55 -13.85
C ALA A 346 10.66 22.68 -13.26
N VAL A 347 11.62 22.39 -12.38
CA VAL A 347 12.49 23.41 -11.76
C VAL A 347 13.25 24.20 -12.82
N LEU A 348 13.79 23.51 -13.84
CA LEU A 348 14.50 24.17 -14.93
C LEU A 348 13.58 25.11 -15.73
N SER A 349 12.39 24.67 -16.11
CA SER A 349 11.47 25.48 -16.93
C SER A 349 10.96 26.70 -16.16
N ILE A 350 10.60 26.55 -14.88
CA ILE A 350 10.18 27.69 -14.03
C ILE A 350 11.34 28.68 -13.85
N SER A 351 12.56 28.18 -13.64
CA SER A 351 13.75 29.05 -13.51
C SER A 351 14.04 29.84 -14.80
N LEU A 352 13.91 29.20 -15.96
CA LEU A 352 14.09 29.85 -17.26
C LEU A 352 13.00 30.87 -17.55
N GLU A 353 11.74 30.59 -17.19
CA GLU A 353 10.66 31.57 -17.30
C GLU A 353 10.91 32.78 -16.39
N LEU A 354 11.30 32.57 -15.13
CA LEU A 354 11.60 33.67 -14.21
C LEU A 354 12.73 34.58 -14.74
N ILE A 355 13.76 33.99 -15.36
CA ILE A 355 14.83 34.73 -16.03
C ILE A 355 14.28 35.53 -17.24
N ALA A 356 13.40 34.94 -18.04
CA ALA A 356 12.78 35.63 -19.18
C ALA A 356 11.89 36.79 -18.72
N CYS A 357 11.07 36.58 -17.69
CA CYS A 357 10.27 37.61 -17.01
C CYS A 357 11.15 38.76 -16.51
N TRP A 358 12.27 38.46 -15.86
CA TRP A 358 13.20 39.47 -15.39
C TRP A 358 13.85 40.26 -16.53
N ARG A 359 14.25 39.60 -17.63
CA ARG A 359 14.79 40.26 -18.83
C ARG A 359 13.77 41.19 -19.47
N PHE A 360 12.52 40.71 -19.61
CA PHE A 360 11.40 41.52 -20.08
C PHE A 360 11.19 42.74 -19.18
N ALA A 361 11.11 42.55 -17.87
CA ALA A 361 10.88 43.63 -16.90
C ALA A 361 11.95 44.73 -17.01
N ARG A 362 13.22 44.34 -17.14
CA ARG A 362 14.35 45.27 -17.30
C ARG A 362 14.35 46.03 -18.63
N ALA A 363 13.72 45.48 -19.66
CA ALA A 363 13.63 46.12 -20.96
C ALA A 363 12.45 47.09 -21.07
N GLN A 364 11.52 47.10 -20.10
CA GLN A 364 10.36 47.99 -20.10
C GLN A 364 10.74 49.39 -19.57
N PRO A 365 10.77 50.43 -20.42
CA PRO A 365 11.17 51.76 -19.99
C PRO A 365 10.21 52.34 -18.97
N LYS A 366 8.91 52.01 -19.03
CA LYS A 366 7.91 52.46 -18.04
C LYS A 366 8.18 51.89 -16.66
N LEU A 367 8.48 50.58 -16.57
CA LEU A 367 8.85 49.94 -15.30
C LEU A 367 10.15 50.51 -14.71
N VAL A 368 11.14 50.76 -15.58
CA VAL A 368 12.47 51.24 -15.17
C VAL A 368 12.47 52.75 -14.86
N ALA A 369 11.76 53.55 -15.65
CA ALA A 369 11.65 55.00 -15.47
C ALA A 369 10.71 55.34 -14.31
N ASP A 370 9.56 54.67 -14.16
CA ASP A 370 8.64 54.90 -13.02
C ASP A 370 9.26 54.46 -11.69
N PHE A 371 10.15 53.46 -11.70
CA PHE A 371 10.97 53.12 -10.52
C PHE A 371 11.84 54.30 -10.04
N THR A 372 12.25 55.20 -10.95
CA THR A 372 13.06 56.39 -10.61
C THR A 372 12.25 57.68 -10.47
N VAL A 373 11.20 57.86 -11.28
CA VAL A 373 10.39 59.09 -11.36
C VAL A 373 9.18 59.02 -10.44
N HIS A 374 8.42 57.91 -10.42
CA HIS A 374 7.31 57.78 -9.49
C HIS A 374 7.79 57.61 -8.05
N TRP A 375 9.00 57.11 -7.76
CA TRP A 375 9.59 57.18 -6.41
C TRP A 375 9.64 58.62 -5.86
N GLN A 376 9.92 59.61 -6.72
CA GLN A 376 9.92 61.02 -6.30
C GLN A 376 8.50 61.53 -5.96
N TYR A 377 7.46 60.93 -6.54
CA TYR A 377 6.04 61.22 -6.25
C TYR A 377 5.43 60.31 -5.16
N TRP A 378 5.97 59.10 -4.98
CA TRP A 378 5.63 58.11 -3.96
C TRP A 378 6.41 58.34 -2.66
N LYS A 379 6.65 59.62 -2.32
CA LYS A 379 6.80 60.00 -0.91
C LYS A 379 5.47 59.70 -0.25
N TRP A 380 5.39 58.64 0.56
CA TRP A 380 4.25 58.41 1.41
C TRP A 380 4.02 59.63 2.29
N ASN A 381 3.06 60.49 1.92
CA ASN A 381 2.42 61.34 2.92
C ASN A 381 1.32 60.57 3.69
N THR A 382 1.10 59.27 3.39
CA THR A 382 0.13 58.42 4.10
C THR A 382 0.41 56.91 3.91
N SER A 383 1.53 56.38 4.44
CA SER A 383 1.63 54.92 4.57
C SER A 383 0.77 54.42 5.71
N LEU A 384 0.18 53.23 5.56
CA LEU A 384 -0.48 52.55 6.67
C LEU A 384 0.48 52.44 7.86
N TRP A 385 1.77 52.29 7.59
CA TRP A 385 2.83 52.35 8.59
C TRP A 385 2.96 53.73 9.24
N ALA A 386 3.00 54.83 8.49
CA ALA A 386 3.03 56.20 9.03
C ALA A 386 1.75 56.57 9.80
N PHE A 387 0.61 56.02 9.39
CA PHE A 387 -0.67 56.12 10.10
C PHE A 387 -0.64 55.32 11.42
N LEU A 388 -0.04 54.13 11.44
CA LEU A 388 0.04 53.27 12.63
C LEU A 388 1.19 53.63 13.59
N SER A 389 2.32 54.12 13.09
CA SER A 389 3.49 54.49 13.87
C SER A 389 3.50 55.97 14.28
N GLY A 390 2.68 56.81 13.64
CA GLY A 390 2.62 58.25 13.90
C GLY A 390 3.85 59.02 13.40
N GLU A 391 4.76 58.38 12.66
CA GLU A 391 6.00 58.99 12.21
C GLU A 391 5.91 59.42 10.73
N ASN A 392 6.04 60.72 10.47
CA ASN A 392 6.23 61.28 9.13
C ASN A 392 7.71 61.19 8.72
N VAL A 393 8.17 60.01 8.34
CA VAL A 393 9.56 59.85 7.89
C VAL A 393 9.62 60.09 6.38
N ALA A 394 10.15 61.25 5.99
CA ALA A 394 10.62 61.49 4.62
C ALA A 394 11.91 60.69 4.37
N ALA A 395 11.81 59.36 4.34
CA ALA A 395 12.92 58.48 4.05
C ALA A 395 13.22 58.52 2.54
N VAL A 396 14.19 59.34 2.14
CA VAL A 396 14.81 59.25 0.80
C VAL A 396 15.75 58.04 0.81
N GLY A 397 15.18 56.84 0.75
CA GLY A 397 15.92 55.61 0.52
C GLY A 397 16.13 55.36 -0.97
N THR A 398 17.16 54.58 -1.33
CA THR A 398 17.18 53.92 -2.63
C THR A 398 16.02 52.92 -2.68
N PRO A 399 15.16 52.96 -3.72
CA PRO A 399 13.99 52.09 -3.78
C PRO A 399 14.41 50.62 -3.66
N GLY A 400 13.70 49.91 -2.78
CA GLY A 400 14.01 48.54 -2.41
C GLY A 400 13.31 47.51 -3.29
N LEU A 401 13.49 46.24 -2.95
CA LEU A 401 12.85 45.12 -3.65
C LEU A 401 11.31 45.21 -3.63
N PHE A 402 10.71 45.61 -2.51
CA PHE A 402 9.26 45.70 -2.37
C PHE A 402 8.64 46.81 -3.24
N ASP A 403 9.33 47.95 -3.38
CA ASP A 403 8.89 49.05 -4.24
C ASP A 403 8.92 48.64 -5.72
N TRP A 404 9.95 47.87 -6.11
CA TRP A 404 10.03 47.29 -7.45
C TRP A 404 8.89 46.31 -7.71
N ILE A 405 8.62 45.40 -6.76
CA ILE A 405 7.51 44.43 -6.85
C ILE A 405 6.17 45.16 -7.03
N TRP A 406 5.94 46.22 -6.27
CA TRP A 406 4.70 47.01 -6.39
C TRP A 406 4.56 47.69 -7.75
N SER A 407 5.64 48.28 -8.27
CA SER A 407 5.66 48.88 -9.61
C SER A 407 5.31 47.85 -10.69
N VAL A 408 5.91 46.65 -10.63
CA VAL A 408 5.59 45.55 -11.54
C VAL A 408 4.11 45.16 -11.42
N ALA A 409 3.57 45.03 -10.21
CA ALA A 409 2.16 44.69 -9.97
C ALA A 409 1.19 45.70 -10.54
N HIS A 410 1.48 46.99 -10.43
CA HIS A 410 0.59 48.06 -10.88
C HIS A 410 0.64 48.24 -12.40
N PHE A 411 1.84 48.34 -12.97
CA PHE A 411 2.01 48.68 -14.38
C PHE A 411 2.00 47.47 -15.31
N GLN A 412 2.34 46.28 -14.81
CA GLN A 412 2.38 45.02 -15.57
C GLN A 412 1.78 43.87 -14.74
N PRO A 413 0.47 43.90 -14.44
CA PRO A 413 -0.17 42.92 -13.55
C PRO A 413 -0.02 41.48 -14.04
N PHE A 414 -0.01 41.24 -15.35
CA PHE A 414 0.22 39.90 -15.90
C PHE A 414 1.62 39.37 -15.56
N LEU A 415 2.65 40.19 -15.75
CA LEU A 415 4.04 39.84 -15.42
C LEU A 415 4.18 39.56 -13.92
N PHE A 416 3.57 40.39 -13.07
CA PHE A 416 3.53 40.17 -11.63
C PHE A 416 2.91 38.82 -11.28
N CYS A 417 1.76 38.47 -11.87
CA CYS A 417 1.10 37.19 -11.63
C CYS A 417 1.97 36.00 -12.06
N VAL A 418 2.63 36.06 -13.23
CA VAL A 418 3.55 35.00 -13.68
C VAL A 418 4.69 34.83 -12.68
N MET A 419 5.40 35.91 -12.36
CA MET A 419 6.55 35.87 -11.45
C MET A 419 6.16 35.40 -10.05
N LEU A 420 5.00 35.86 -9.54
CA LEU A 420 4.49 35.42 -8.24
C LEU A 420 4.20 33.91 -8.25
N LEU A 421 3.55 33.42 -9.30
CA LEU A 421 3.23 32.00 -9.43
C LEU A 421 4.50 31.14 -9.53
N ASP A 422 5.49 31.57 -10.31
CA ASP A 422 6.79 30.88 -10.45
C ASP A 422 7.51 30.77 -9.11
N VAL A 423 7.55 31.87 -8.36
CA VAL A 423 8.17 31.91 -7.02
C VAL A 423 7.40 31.00 -6.05
N VAL A 424 6.07 31.03 -6.07
CA VAL A 424 5.24 30.14 -5.23
C VAL A 424 5.48 28.68 -5.59
N GLN A 425 5.57 28.33 -6.88
CA GLN A 425 5.84 26.97 -7.33
C GLN A 425 7.21 26.47 -6.86
N ILE A 426 8.28 27.27 -7.07
CA ILE A 426 9.63 26.91 -6.60
C ILE A 426 9.66 26.78 -5.08
N ALA A 427 9.05 27.71 -4.35
CA ALA A 427 8.98 27.66 -2.89
C ALA A 427 8.24 26.42 -2.40
N TRP A 428 7.15 26.03 -3.06
CA TRP A 428 6.39 24.82 -2.74
C TRP A 428 7.19 23.55 -3.00
N ILE A 429 7.89 23.45 -4.14
CA ILE A 429 8.77 22.33 -4.45
C ILE A 429 9.89 22.23 -3.40
N ALA A 430 10.52 23.35 -3.06
CA ALA A 430 11.57 23.41 -2.04
C ALA A 430 11.06 22.99 -0.65
N TYR A 431 9.87 23.45 -0.27
CA TYR A 431 9.20 23.05 0.97
C TYR A 431 8.98 21.53 1.03
N MET A 432 8.38 20.95 -0.02
CA MET A 432 8.13 19.50 -0.07
C MET A 432 9.42 18.69 -0.05
N LEU A 433 10.47 19.15 -0.74
CA LEU A 433 11.80 18.54 -0.68
C LEU A 433 12.39 18.59 0.72
N PHE A 434 12.31 19.75 1.40
CA PHE A 434 12.78 19.91 2.77
C PHE A 434 12.09 18.92 3.71
N PHE A 435 10.75 18.78 3.64
CA PHE A 435 10.02 17.82 4.46
C PHE A 435 10.43 16.36 4.18
N HIS A 436 10.64 15.99 2.92
CA HIS A 436 11.12 14.64 2.59
C HIS A 436 12.52 14.39 3.16
N VAL A 437 13.45 15.34 3.00
CA VAL A 437 14.80 15.25 3.57
C VAL A 437 14.75 15.16 5.09
N TYR A 438 13.93 15.99 5.74
CA TYR A 438 13.72 15.95 7.18
C TYR A 438 13.21 14.57 7.65
N LEU A 439 12.18 14.04 7.01
CA LEU A 439 11.62 12.72 7.34
C LEU A 439 12.62 11.57 7.13
N MET A 440 13.50 11.69 6.14
CA MET A 440 14.61 10.74 5.92
C MET A 440 15.66 10.84 7.01
N CYS A 441 16.13 12.05 7.33
CA CYS A 441 17.12 12.30 8.38
C CYS A 441 16.61 11.89 9.77
N ALA A 442 15.31 12.06 10.02
CA ALA A 442 14.65 11.67 11.26
C ALA A 442 14.29 10.16 11.32
N ALA A 443 14.62 9.38 10.28
CA ALA A 443 14.28 7.96 10.15
C ALA A 443 12.78 7.62 10.25
N LEU A 444 11.89 8.60 10.07
CA LEU A 444 10.44 8.46 10.17
C LEU A 444 9.80 7.82 8.91
N THR A 445 10.55 7.67 7.83
CA THR A 445 10.10 7.10 6.54
C THR A 445 10.32 5.60 6.40
N THR A 446 11.14 5.04 7.28
CA THR A 446 11.48 3.61 7.31
C THR A 446 10.92 3.01 8.59
N ASN A 447 9.79 2.31 8.50
CA ASN A 447 9.28 1.38 9.51
C ASN A 447 10.27 0.20 9.82
N GLU A 448 11.55 0.35 9.47
CA GLU A 448 12.63 -0.62 9.71
C GLU A 448 13.21 -0.51 11.11
N VAL A 449 12.60 0.27 12.02
CA VAL A 449 12.76 0.09 13.48
C VAL A 449 12.04 -1.20 13.89
N VAL A 450 12.51 -2.33 13.36
CA VAL A 450 12.17 -3.66 13.85
C VAL A 450 13.01 -3.86 15.10
N LYS A 451 12.40 -3.64 16.26
CA LYS A 451 12.83 -4.04 17.61
C LYS A 451 14.26 -4.60 17.69
N ASN A 452 15.24 -3.76 18.01
CA ASN A 452 16.61 -4.13 18.41
C ASN A 452 17.42 -5.02 17.46
N GLU A 453 16.90 -5.38 16.29
CA GLU A 453 17.74 -5.86 15.20
C GLU A 453 18.19 -4.63 14.44
N ASN A 454 19.45 -4.24 14.66
CA ASN A 454 20.14 -3.37 13.72
C ASN A 454 20.21 -4.11 12.37
N LEU A 455 19.14 -4.03 11.58
CA LEU A 455 19.16 -4.16 10.13
C LEU A 455 19.93 -2.94 9.57
N ASP A 456 21.11 -2.66 10.12
CA ASP A 456 22.01 -1.61 9.71
C ASP A 456 22.20 -1.76 8.22
N ARG A 457 21.59 -0.86 7.44
CA ARG A 457 21.94 -0.67 6.04
C ARG A 457 22.01 -1.99 5.27
N ALA A 458 21.16 -2.97 5.61
CA ALA A 458 21.30 -4.35 5.14
C ALA A 458 21.24 -4.44 3.60
N TYR A 459 20.66 -3.41 2.99
CA TYR A 459 20.50 -3.23 1.55
C TYR A 459 21.31 -2.07 0.95
N SER A 460 22.13 -1.37 1.75
CA SER A 460 22.94 -0.24 1.28
C SER A 460 24.25 -0.72 0.67
N ARG A 461 24.61 -0.18 -0.49
CA ARG A 461 25.87 -0.46 -1.18
C ARG A 461 26.92 0.64 -0.96
N GLY A 462 26.67 1.57 -0.03
CA GLY A 462 27.43 2.82 0.13
C GLY A 462 26.84 3.97 -0.70
N VAL A 463 27.19 5.21 -0.34
CA VAL A 463 26.56 6.43 -0.89
C VAL A 463 26.67 6.49 -2.42
N VAL A 464 27.88 6.31 -2.96
CA VAL A 464 28.15 6.41 -4.40
C VAL A 464 27.39 5.34 -5.19
N ASN A 465 27.46 4.09 -4.75
CA ASN A 465 26.82 2.96 -5.44
C ASN A 465 25.29 3.06 -5.39
N ASN A 466 24.75 3.55 -4.27
CA ASN A 466 23.32 3.81 -4.16
C ASN A 466 22.88 4.92 -5.12
N ILE A 467 23.68 5.97 -5.31
CA ILE A 467 23.39 7.05 -6.29
C ILE A 467 23.44 6.50 -7.72
N VAL A 468 24.46 5.70 -8.06
CA VAL A 468 24.58 5.07 -9.39
C VAL A 468 23.37 4.18 -9.68
N ASP A 469 22.96 3.31 -8.75
CA ASP A 469 21.75 2.47 -8.89
C ASP A 469 20.46 3.30 -8.92
N PHE A 470 20.38 4.37 -8.12
CA PHE A 470 19.22 5.24 -8.05
C PHE A 470 18.99 6.02 -9.36
N LEU A 471 20.07 6.51 -9.97
CA LEU A 471 20.03 7.24 -11.25
C LEU A 471 20.09 6.32 -12.48
N GLY A 472 20.34 5.01 -12.29
CA GLY A 472 20.48 4.05 -13.39
C GLY A 472 21.72 4.30 -14.26
N LEU A 473 22.79 4.84 -13.67
CA LEU A 473 24.01 5.18 -14.39
C LEU A 473 24.83 3.91 -14.74
N PRO A 474 25.53 3.90 -15.88
CA PRO A 474 26.40 2.78 -16.25
C PRO A 474 27.57 2.64 -15.26
N GLY A 475 28.02 1.42 -15.03
CA GLY A 475 29.18 1.13 -14.17
C GLY A 475 28.96 0.05 -13.12
N GLN A 476 27.73 -0.45 -12.95
CA GLN A 476 27.42 -1.57 -12.06
C GLN A 476 26.36 -2.50 -12.63
N ARG A 477 26.36 -3.77 -12.19
CA ARG A 477 25.24 -4.67 -12.49
C ARG A 477 23.97 -4.16 -11.80
N PRO A 478 22.86 -4.00 -12.54
CA PRO A 478 21.60 -3.53 -11.98
C PRO A 478 21.02 -4.56 -11.01
N VAL A 479 20.45 -4.09 -9.89
CA VAL A 479 19.71 -4.93 -8.95
C VAL A 479 18.27 -5.08 -9.45
N ASP A 480 17.77 -6.32 -9.53
CA ASP A 480 16.36 -6.54 -9.84
C ASP A 480 15.51 -6.38 -8.58
N TRP A 481 15.13 -5.14 -8.28
CA TRP A 481 14.33 -4.79 -7.10
C TRP A 481 12.93 -5.44 -7.04
N ARG A 482 12.51 -6.17 -8.08
CA ARG A 482 11.25 -6.93 -8.09
C ARG A 482 11.42 -8.37 -7.62
N ARG A 483 12.65 -8.88 -7.63
CA ARG A 483 12.95 -10.22 -7.14
C ARG A 483 12.91 -10.22 -5.61
N ILE A 484 12.40 -11.33 -5.08
CA ILE A 484 12.49 -11.62 -3.65
C ILE A 484 13.89 -12.17 -3.39
N TYR A 485 14.60 -11.52 -2.47
CA TYR A 485 15.89 -11.97 -1.99
C TYR A 485 15.78 -12.33 -0.52
N ASN A 486 16.47 -13.38 -0.10
CA ASN A 486 16.93 -13.42 1.29
C ASN A 486 18.19 -12.52 1.44
N LEU A 487 18.58 -12.20 2.68
CA LEU A 487 19.66 -11.24 2.90
C LEU A 487 21.02 -11.76 2.38
N GLU A 488 21.26 -13.06 2.44
CA GLU A 488 22.48 -13.70 1.96
C GLU A 488 22.57 -13.68 0.43
N GLU A 489 21.48 -14.03 -0.26
CA GLU A 489 21.35 -13.95 -1.72
C GLU A 489 21.61 -12.54 -2.23
N PHE A 490 21.07 -11.53 -1.54
CA PHE A 490 21.31 -10.13 -1.89
C PHE A 490 22.78 -9.73 -1.71
N LYS A 491 23.39 -10.10 -0.57
CA LYS A 491 24.82 -9.87 -0.30
C LYS A 491 25.71 -10.59 -1.32
N ASN A 492 25.39 -11.83 -1.68
CA ASN A 492 26.10 -12.62 -2.68
C ASN A 492 25.99 -11.99 -4.08
N GLN A 493 24.79 -11.51 -4.46
CA GLN A 493 24.61 -10.80 -5.73
C GLN A 493 25.45 -9.51 -5.76
N ILE A 494 25.50 -8.76 -4.66
CA ILE A 494 26.34 -7.57 -4.56
C ILE A 494 27.82 -7.95 -4.69
N ALA A 495 28.29 -8.95 -3.96
CA ALA A 495 29.68 -9.41 -4.00
C ALA A 495 30.10 -9.80 -5.43
N LEU A 496 29.23 -10.48 -6.18
CA LEU A 496 29.43 -10.82 -7.59
C LEU A 496 29.39 -9.59 -8.52
N SER A 497 28.69 -8.52 -8.13
CA SER A 497 28.60 -7.27 -8.90
C SER A 497 29.76 -6.30 -8.67
N SER A 498 30.50 -6.44 -7.56
CA SER A 498 31.68 -5.64 -7.22
C SER A 498 32.99 -6.15 -7.83
N GLY A 499 32.96 -7.31 -8.50
CA GLY A 499 34.09 -7.78 -9.30
C GLY A 499 34.26 -6.95 -10.58
N PRO A 500 35.50 -6.74 -11.08
CA PRO A 500 35.71 -6.05 -12.35
C PRO A 500 34.91 -6.77 -13.45
N MET A 501 34.25 -5.98 -14.30
CA MET A 501 33.52 -6.48 -15.45
C MET A 501 34.49 -7.35 -16.27
N ARG A 502 34.32 -8.68 -16.24
CA ARG A 502 35.10 -9.58 -17.10
C ARG A 502 34.83 -9.15 -18.53
N LYS A 503 35.88 -8.64 -19.18
CA LYS A 503 35.93 -8.36 -20.62
C LYS A 503 36.08 -9.71 -21.33
N ASP A 504 35.05 -10.55 -21.28
CA ASP A 504 35.04 -11.79 -22.04
C ASP A 504 34.00 -11.65 -23.15
N LEU A 505 34.54 -11.31 -24.34
CA LEU A 505 34.02 -11.33 -25.72
C LEU A 505 33.06 -10.21 -26.17
#